data_AF-A0A644Y0F2-F1
#
_entry.id   AF-A0A644Y0F2-F1
#
_cell.length_a   1.000
_cell.length_b   1.000
_cell.length_c   1.000
_cell.angle_alpha   90.00
_cell.angle_beta   90.00
_cell.angle_gamma   90.00
#
_symmetry.space_group_name_H-M   'P 1'
#
loop_
_entity.id
_entity.type
_entity.pdbx_description
1 polymer ?
#
loop_
_entity_poly.entity_id
_entity_poly.type
_entity_poly.pdbx_seq_one_letter_code
_entity_poly.pdbx_strand_id
1 'polypeptide(L)'
;MYVSATIETQSDSVTALPKEAVLSFEDKNYIFIYLEKKKEGEVYVTLFEAVEIEKGVTENGYIQVTLPVKYDLKTTKIVLKGAYNLLSALKNAGDMAC
;
A
#
# COMPACT_ATOMS: atom_id res chain seq x y z
N MET A 1 41.54 -7.17 9.15
CA MET A 1 40.34 -7.62 9.89
C MET A 1 39.30 -6.54 9.70
N TYR A 2 38.14 -6.86 9.12
CA TYR A 2 37.08 -5.87 8.88
C TYR A 2 35.87 -6.25 9.73
N VAL A 3 35.37 -5.29 10.50
CA VAL A 3 34.16 -5.42 11.30
C VAL A 3 33.11 -4.53 10.67
N SER A 4 32.00 -5.12 10.27
CA SER A 4 30.77 -4.43 9.88
C SER A 4 29.84 -4.39 11.09
N ALA A 5 29.45 -3.20 11.52
CA ALA A 5 28.48 -3.01 12.60
C ALA A 5 27.32 -2.15 12.09
N THR A 6 26.10 -2.60 12.37
CA THR A 6 24.87 -1.83 12.12
C THR A 6 24.46 -1.17 13.43
N ILE A 7 24.30 0.16 13.42
CA ILE A 7 23.91 0.94 14.60
C ILE A 7 22.50 1.46 14.34
N GLU A 8 21.52 0.92 15.07
CA GLU A 8 20.15 1.42 15.08
C GLU A 8 20.05 2.59 16.07
N THR A 9 19.55 3.74 15.61
CA THR A 9 19.55 5.00 16.38
C THR A 9 18.16 5.42 16.85
N GLN A 10 17.10 4.85 16.30
CA GLN A 10 15.72 5.26 16.56
C GLN A 10 14.85 4.01 16.81
N SER A 11 14.02 4.05 17.86
CA SER A 11 13.24 2.88 18.34
C SER A 11 11.73 3.14 18.34
N ASP A 12 11.29 4.15 17.60
CA ASP A 12 9.90 4.59 17.63
C ASP A 12 8.99 3.54 17.00
N SER A 13 7.93 3.16 17.71
CA SER A 13 6.89 2.28 17.17
C SER A 13 6.03 3.07 16.19
N VAL A 14 6.30 2.88 14.90
CA VAL A 14 5.58 3.54 13.82
C VAL A 14 4.71 2.54 13.07
N THR A 15 3.68 3.05 12.39
CA THR A 15 2.97 2.24 11.41
C THR A 15 3.88 2.02 10.22
N ALA A 16 4.15 0.77 9.89
CA ALA A 16 4.94 0.42 8.73
C ALA A 16 4.25 -0.66 7.90
N LEU A 17 4.41 -0.56 6.58
CA LEU A 17 3.95 -1.56 5.62
C LEU A 17 5.15 -2.11 4.83
N PRO A 18 5.08 -3.36 4.34
CA PRO A 18 6.07 -3.87 3.40
C PRO A 18 6.19 -2.94 2.19
N LYS A 19 7.40 -2.73 1.68
CA LYS A 19 7.65 -1.85 0.53
C LYS A 19 6.77 -2.19 -0.70
N GLU A 20 6.41 -3.46 -0.87
CA GLU A 20 5.60 -3.96 -1.98
C GLU A 20 4.12 -3.55 -1.90
N ALA A 21 3.66 -3.15 -0.71
CA ALA A 21 2.30 -2.69 -0.46
C ALA A 21 2.11 -1.20 -0.78
N VAL A 22 3.21 -0.43 -0.79
CA VAL A 22 3.21 1.01 -1.03
C VAL A 22 3.59 1.28 -2.47
N LEU A 23 2.80 2.11 -3.14
CA LEU A 23 2.96 2.42 -4.55
C LEU A 23 3.25 3.91 -4.71
N SER A 24 4.27 4.24 -5.48
CA SER A 24 4.52 5.63 -5.87
C SER A 24 3.96 5.89 -7.26
N PHE A 25 3.11 6.89 -7.39
CA PHE A 25 2.51 7.29 -8.66
C PHE A 25 2.27 8.80 -8.70
N GLU A 26 2.72 9.47 -9.77
CA GLU A 26 2.58 10.94 -9.96
C GLU A 26 2.97 11.75 -8.71
N ASP A 27 4.19 11.51 -8.22
CA ASP A 27 4.77 12.14 -7.02
C ASP A 27 4.03 11.87 -5.70
N LYS A 28 2.94 11.10 -5.75
CA LYS A 28 2.15 10.68 -4.60
C LYS A 28 2.39 9.23 -4.25
N ASN A 29 1.98 8.84 -3.05
CA ASN A 29 2.11 7.47 -2.57
C ASN A 29 0.74 6.93 -2.21
N TYR A 30 0.50 5.67 -2.56
CA TYR A 30 -0.80 5.03 -2.41
C TYR A 30 -0.66 3.63 -1.82
N ILE A 31 -1.71 3.20 -1.14
CA ILE A 31 -1.93 1.81 -0.77
C ILE A 31 -3.28 1.36 -1.30
N PHE A 32 -3.46 0.06 -1.49
CA PHE A 32 -4.76 -0.51 -1.83
C PHE A 32 -5.44 -1.10 -0.60
N ILE A 33 -6.69 -0.70 -0.40
CA ILE A 33 -7.54 -1.20 0.67
C ILE A 33 -8.64 -2.06 0.06
N TYR A 34 -8.85 -3.24 0.64
CA TYR A 34 -9.99 -4.08 0.31
C TYR A 34 -11.27 -3.44 0.87
N LEU A 35 -12.26 -3.24 -0.01
CA LEU A 35 -13.58 -2.76 0.39
C LEU A 35 -14.51 -3.94 0.63
N GLU A 36 -14.94 -4.59 -0.46
CA GLU A 36 -15.90 -5.67 -0.41
C GLU A 36 -15.79 -6.58 -1.63
N LYS A 37 -16.42 -7.74 -1.53
CA LYS A 37 -16.56 -8.68 -2.63
C LYS A 37 -18.02 -8.62 -3.09
N LYS A 38 -18.24 -8.04 -4.27
CA LYS A 38 -19.55 -7.89 -4.89
C LYS A 38 -19.80 -9.07 -5.84
N LYS A 39 -21.05 -9.52 -5.91
CA LYS A 39 -21.49 -10.48 -6.92
C LYS A 39 -22.17 -9.73 -8.06
N GLU A 40 -21.61 -9.81 -9.26
CA GLU A 40 -22.20 -9.27 -10.48
C GLU A 40 -22.58 -10.44 -11.39
N GLY A 41 -23.87 -10.78 -11.41
CA GLY A 41 -24.37 -11.98 -12.10
C GLY A 41 -23.81 -13.27 -11.47
N GLU A 42 -23.16 -14.10 -12.28
CA GLU A 42 -22.49 -15.33 -11.84
C GLU A 42 -21.03 -15.13 -11.42
N VAL A 43 -20.48 -13.92 -11.60
CA VAL A 43 -19.07 -13.61 -11.33
C VAL A 43 -18.93 -12.85 -10.01
N TYR A 44 -17.88 -13.18 -9.25
CA TYR A 44 -17.52 -12.42 -8.06
C TYR A 44 -16.42 -11.42 -8.40
N VAL A 45 -16.68 -10.14 -8.13
CA VAL A 45 -15.73 -9.04 -8.31
C VAL A 45 -15.30 -8.55 -6.94
N THR A 46 -13.99 -8.37 -6.74
CA THR A 46 -13.46 -7.79 -5.52
C THR A 46 -13.13 -6.33 -5.75
N LEU A 47 -13.68 -5.46 -4.92
CA LEU A 47 -13.48 -4.02 -5.01
C LEU A 47 -12.33 -3.59 -4.11
N PHE A 48 -11.45 -2.77 -4.68
CA PHE A 48 -10.32 -2.19 -4.00
C PHE A 48 -10.36 -0.66 -4.15
N GLU A 49 -9.93 0.04 -3.11
CA GLU A 49 -9.78 1.49 -3.10
C GLU A 49 -8.29 1.84 -3.08
N ALA A 50 -7.86 2.76 -3.95
CA ALA A 50 -6.53 3.37 -3.86
C ALA A 50 -6.60 4.56 -2.89
N VAL A 51 -5.84 4.51 -1.81
CA VAL A 51 -5.82 5.56 -0.78
C VAL A 51 -4.44 6.20 -0.76
N GLU A 52 -4.41 7.52 -0.89
CA GLU A 52 -3.19 8.33 -0.79
C GLU A 52 -2.68 8.32 0.67
N ILE A 53 -1.37 8.13 0.83
CA ILE A 53 -0.68 8.09 2.11
C ILE A 53 0.59 8.94 2.07
N GLU A 54 1.05 9.35 3.24
CA GLU A 54 2.37 9.96 3.38
C GLU A 54 3.39 8.87 3.72
N LYS A 55 4.50 8.83 2.96
CA LYS A 55 5.62 7.93 3.25
C LYS A 55 6.61 8.59 4.20
N GLY A 56 7.10 7.83 5.16
CA GLY A 56 8.17 8.21 6.07
C GLY A 56 9.45 7.42 5.78
N VAL A 57 10.16 7.08 6.85
CA VAL A 57 11.43 6.34 6.79
C VAL A 57 11.22 4.96 6.16
N THR A 58 12.15 4.55 5.30
CA THR A 58 12.21 3.20 4.72
C THR A 58 13.39 2.46 5.31
N GLU A 59 13.15 1.32 5.93
CA GLU A 59 14.18 0.53 6.60
C GLU A 59 13.84 -0.97 6.53
N ASN A 60 14.86 -1.81 6.32
CA ASN A 60 14.73 -3.27 6.35
C ASN A 60 13.59 -3.85 5.47
N GLY A 61 13.24 -3.18 4.37
CA GLY A 61 12.16 -3.60 3.46
C GLY A 61 10.76 -3.17 3.88
N TYR A 62 10.64 -2.36 4.92
CA TYR A 62 9.42 -1.72 5.38
C TYR A 62 9.47 -0.22 5.13
N ILE A 63 8.30 0.38 4.94
CA ILE A 63 8.13 1.82 4.76
C ILE A 63 7.17 2.28 5.85
N GLN A 64 7.60 3.27 6.62
CA GLN A 64 6.72 3.99 7.53
C GLN A 64 5.63 4.70 6.71
N VAL A 65 4.38 4.56 7.14
CA VAL A 65 3.25 5.21 6.47
C VAL A 65 2.36 5.93 7.46
N THR A 66 1.85 7.08 7.03
CA THR A 66 0.79 7.81 7.74
C THR A 66 -0.49 7.69 6.93
N LEU A 67 -1.51 7.07 7.51
CA LEU A 67 -2.83 6.97 6.88
C LEU A 67 -3.68 8.20 7.22
N PRO A 68 -4.62 8.58 6.34
CA PRO A 68 -5.63 9.57 6.67
C PRO A 68 -6.45 9.14 7.89
N VAL A 69 -6.90 10.09 8.70
CA VAL A 69 -7.67 9.87 9.96
C VAL A 69 -8.91 8.98 9.77
N LYS A 70 -9.44 8.89 8.54
CA LYS A 70 -10.59 8.06 8.18
C LYS A 70 -10.32 6.54 8.24
N TYR A 71 -9.07 6.10 8.12
CA TYR A 71 -8.72 4.68 8.05
C TYR A 71 -7.98 4.21 9.30
N ASP A 72 -8.50 3.16 9.93
CA ASP A 72 -7.84 2.49 11.05
C ASP A 72 -7.20 1.17 10.58
N LEU A 73 -5.91 1.01 10.83
CA LEU A 73 -5.13 -0.19 10.47
C LEU A 73 -5.66 -1.46 11.11
N LYS A 74 -6.33 -1.36 12.27
CA LYS A 74 -6.84 -2.54 12.98
C LYS A 74 -8.04 -3.17 12.30
N THR A 75 -8.83 -2.36 11.61
CA THR A 75 -10.07 -2.79 10.93
C THR A 75 -9.89 -2.91 9.43
N THR A 76 -8.96 -2.15 8.85
CA THR A 76 -8.78 -2.02 7.42
C THR A 76 -7.91 -3.13 6.87
N LYS A 77 -8.41 -3.83 5.84
CA LYS A 77 -7.66 -4.87 5.13
C LYS A 77 -6.83 -4.23 4.02
N ILE A 78 -5.51 -4.26 4.17
CA ILE A 78 -4.57 -3.66 3.23
C ILE A 78 -3.97 -4.75 2.33
N VAL A 79 -3.81 -4.44 1.04
CA VAL A 79 -3.15 -5.32 0.07
C VAL A 79 -1.64 -5.26 0.26
N LEU A 80 -1.07 -6.36 0.76
CA LEU A 80 0.38 -6.45 1.02
C LEU A 80 1.22 -6.86 -0.20
N LYS A 81 0.61 -7.58 -1.15
CA LYS A 81 1.27 -8.12 -2.33
C LYS A 81 0.41 -7.90 -3.57
N GLY A 82 1.05 -7.62 -4.69
CA GLY A 82 0.36 -7.40 -5.96
C GLY A 82 -0.33 -6.04 -6.07
N ALA A 83 -0.03 -5.09 -5.18
CA ALA A 83 -0.56 -3.73 -5.24
C ALA A 83 -0.26 -3.06 -6.60
N TYR A 84 0.92 -3.32 -7.19
CA TYR A 84 1.28 -2.81 -8.51
C TYR A 84 0.38 -3.35 -9.64
N ASN A 85 -0.10 -4.59 -9.52
CA ASN A 85 -1.03 -5.16 -10.49
C ASN A 85 -2.39 -4.47 -10.42
N LEU A 86 -2.85 -4.13 -9.21
CA LEU A 86 -4.08 -3.35 -9.01
C LEU A 86 -3.96 -1.94 -9.58
N LEU A 87 -2.81 -1.28 -9.40
CA LEU A 87 -2.54 0.02 -10.02
C LEU A 87 -2.54 -0.06 -11.54
N SER A 88 -1.88 -1.07 -12.09
CA SER A 88 -1.81 -1.31 -13.54
C SER A 88 -3.21 -1.59 -14.10
N ALA A 89 -4.02 -2.40 -13.42
CA ALA A 89 -5.40 -2.67 -13.80
C ALA A 89 -6.27 -1.40 -13.75
N LEU A 90 -6.14 -0.58 -12.70
CA LEU A 90 -6.84 0.69 -12.57
C LEU A 90 -6.51 1.65 -13.73
N LYS A 91 -5.23 1.77 -14.07
CA LYS A 91 -4.76 2.60 -15.20
C LYS A 91 -5.26 2.11 -16.54
N ASN A 92 -5.10 0.80 -16.79
CA ASN A 92 -5.52 0.20 -18.05
C ASN A 92 -7.05 0.20 -18.21
N ALA A 93 -7.81 0.14 -17.11
CA ALA A 93 -9.27 0.28 -17.15
C ALA A 93 -9.70 1.72 -17.48
N GLY A 94 -8.93 2.73 -17.05
CA GLY A 94 -9.16 4.14 -17.40
C GLY A 94 -8.88 4.45 -18.88
N ASP A 95 -7.95 3.75 -19.51
CA ASP A 95 -7.60 3.90 -20.93
C ASP A 95 -8.55 3.15 -21.90
N MET A 96 -9.53 2.40 -21.37
CA MET A 96 -10.52 1.66 -22.16
C MET A 96 -11.87 2.41 -22.29
N ALA A 97 -11.93 3.67 -21.84
CA ALA A 97 -13.04 4.58 -22.08
C ALA A 97 -12.78 5.43 -23.34
N CYS A 98 -12.85 4.81 -24.51
CA CYS A 98 -13.00 5.49 -25.81
C CYS A 98 -13.89 4.65 -26.73
#